data_AF-A0A3M8BYA1-F1
#
_entry.id   AF-A0A3M8BYA1-F1
#
_cell.length_a   1.000
_cell.length_b   1.000
_cell.length_c   1.000
_cell.angle_alpha   90.00
_cell.angle_beta   90.00
_cell.angle_gamma   90.00
#
_symmetry.space_group_name_H-M   'P 1'
#
loop_
_entity.id
_entity.type
_entity.pdbx_description
1 polymer ?
#
loop_
_entity_poly.entity_id
_entity_poly.type
_entity_poly.pdbx_seq_one_letter_code
_entity_poly.pdbx_strand_id
1 'polypeptide(L)'
;MEILNETPAQIWRLLIPSTSWMFPDEVPEDELIFHYRDHIYFVNNDGSVLAMPKPACYDLLDFGTMLECLATSDETIDFDDEGAFDIGFVLKQMGYVVPTRKRREKATYQIEIVNTVLPKAHGHRYELKNVQFLFALYHGLMRCHELNEKTDWEYEHELKRIVKVEPKSSDKVQVNL
;
A
#
# COMPACT_ATOMS: atom_id res chain seq x y z
N MET A 1 13.28 -4.80 0.96
CA MET A 1 12.80 -3.69 0.14
C MET A 1 12.74 -2.48 1.02
N GLU A 2 13.47 -1.42 0.68
CA GLU A 2 13.23 -0.09 1.23
C GLU A 2 11.93 0.42 0.61
N ILE A 3 11.01 0.88 1.43
CA ILE A 3 9.67 1.33 1.02
C ILE A 3 9.58 2.86 1.11
N LEU A 4 10.31 3.48 2.05
CA LEU A 4 10.30 4.93 2.29
C LEU A 4 10.67 5.79 1.07
N ASN A 5 11.48 5.22 0.17
CA ASN A 5 11.99 5.95 -1.00
C ASN A 5 11.22 5.62 -2.28
N GLU A 6 10.20 4.77 -2.19
CA GLU A 6 9.34 4.43 -3.33
C GLU A 6 8.31 5.54 -3.51
N THR A 7 7.92 5.82 -4.76
CA THR A 7 6.81 6.74 -5.01
C THR A 7 5.49 6.14 -4.51
N PRO A 8 4.49 6.97 -4.18
CA PRO A 8 3.17 6.48 -3.77
C PRO A 8 2.62 5.43 -4.75
N ALA A 9 2.67 5.72 -6.05
CA ALA A 9 2.20 4.80 -7.08
C ALA A 9 2.99 3.48 -7.11
N GLN A 10 4.30 3.46 -6.83
CA GLN A 10 5.06 2.21 -6.71
C GLN A 10 4.58 1.36 -5.53
N ILE A 11 4.31 1.96 -4.37
CA ILE A 11 3.75 1.25 -3.21
C ILE A 11 2.38 0.65 -3.56
N TRP A 12 1.52 1.43 -4.22
CA TRP A 12 0.22 0.94 -4.70
C TRP A 12 0.35 -0.19 -5.73
N ARG A 13 1.31 -0.13 -6.66
CA ARG A 13 1.56 -1.21 -7.63
C ARG A 13 2.01 -2.52 -6.98
N LEU A 14 2.65 -2.48 -5.81
CA LEU A 14 2.94 -3.69 -5.04
C LEU A 14 1.65 -4.32 -4.49
N LEU A 15 0.66 -3.51 -4.13
CA LEU A 15 -0.61 -3.91 -3.54
C LEU A 15 -1.65 -4.36 -4.57
N ILE A 16 -1.76 -3.62 -5.67
CA ILE A 16 -2.81 -3.77 -6.67
C ILE A 16 -2.29 -4.64 -7.83
N PRO A 17 -2.97 -5.76 -8.17
CA PRO A 17 -2.55 -6.58 -9.30
C PRO A 17 -2.65 -5.81 -10.61
N SER A 18 -1.72 -6.05 -11.54
CA SER A 18 -1.68 -5.36 -12.85
C SER A 18 -2.92 -5.58 -13.71
N THR A 19 -3.67 -6.66 -13.47
CA THR A 19 -4.98 -6.90 -14.13
C THR A 19 -6.05 -5.89 -13.73
N SER A 20 -5.82 -5.09 -12.70
CA SER A 20 -6.72 -4.03 -12.24
C SER A 20 -6.26 -2.63 -12.64
N TRP A 21 -5.06 -2.50 -13.22
CA TRP A 21 -4.54 -1.20 -13.64
C TRP A 21 -5.26 -0.74 -14.90
N MET A 22 -5.52 0.56 -14.99
CA MET A 22 -6.18 1.20 -16.12
C MET A 22 -5.20 2.13 -16.82
N PHE A 23 -5.24 2.15 -18.15
CA PHE A 23 -4.44 3.03 -19.00
C PHE A 23 -2.91 3.04 -18.69
N PRO A 24 -2.26 1.87 -18.51
CA PRO A 24 -0.86 1.81 -18.06
C PRO A 24 0.15 2.42 -19.05
N ASP A 25 -0.23 2.60 -20.31
CA ASP A 25 0.61 3.21 -21.36
C ASP A 25 0.41 4.74 -21.46
N GLU A 26 -0.61 5.29 -20.82
CA GLU A 26 -1.00 6.71 -20.90
C GLU A 26 -0.75 7.45 -19.58
N VAL A 27 -0.87 6.75 -18.44
CA VAL A 27 -0.64 7.29 -17.10
C VAL A 27 0.87 7.34 -16.79
N PRO A 28 1.39 8.45 -16.25
CA PRO A 28 2.79 8.56 -15.81
C PRO A 28 3.22 7.45 -14.83
N GLU A 29 4.52 7.14 -14.77
CA GLU A 29 5.05 6.08 -13.91
C GLU A 29 4.88 6.39 -12.41
N ASP A 30 4.86 7.66 -12.03
CA ASP A 30 4.65 8.14 -10.66
C ASP A 30 3.18 8.28 -10.25
N GLU A 31 2.25 8.00 -11.16
CA GLU A 31 0.81 7.96 -10.92
C GLU A 31 0.26 6.54 -11.13
N LEU A 32 -0.96 6.26 -10.65
CA LEU A 32 -1.63 4.99 -10.91
C LEU A 32 -3.14 5.16 -10.93
N ILE A 33 -3.78 4.64 -11.99
CA ILE A 33 -5.22 4.47 -12.03
C ILE A 33 -5.53 2.98 -11.97
N PHE A 34 -6.44 2.59 -11.09
CA PHE A 34 -6.85 1.20 -10.99
C PHE A 34 -8.31 1.08 -10.53
N HIS A 35 -8.95 -0.01 -10.93
CA HIS A 35 -10.27 -0.34 -10.41
C HIS A 35 -10.18 -1.37 -9.28
N TYR A 36 -10.97 -1.18 -8.23
CA TYR A 36 -11.11 -2.16 -7.17
C TYR A 36 -12.56 -2.20 -6.68
N ARG A 37 -13.15 -3.39 -6.72
CA ARG A 37 -14.58 -3.60 -6.45
C ARG A 37 -15.48 -2.71 -7.33
N ASP A 38 -16.18 -1.78 -6.69
CA ASP A 38 -17.18 -0.87 -7.19
C ASP A 38 -16.66 0.55 -7.42
N HIS A 39 -15.35 0.77 -7.28
CA HIS A 39 -14.71 2.09 -7.47
C HIS A 39 -13.51 2.03 -8.41
N ILE A 40 -13.17 3.19 -8.95
CA ILE A 40 -11.92 3.50 -9.65
C ILE A 40 -11.15 4.47 -8.76
N TYR A 41 -9.85 4.22 -8.60
CA TYR A 41 -8.95 4.98 -7.75
C TYR A 41 -7.88 5.64 -8.60
N PHE A 42 -7.56 6.88 -8.27
CA PHE A 42 -6.55 7.71 -8.89
C PHE A 42 -5.52 8.04 -7.82
N VAL A 43 -4.31 7.54 -7.99
CA VAL A 43 -3.18 7.84 -7.12
C VAL A 43 -2.31 8.84 -7.86
N ASN A 44 -2.22 10.05 -7.33
CA ASN A 44 -1.41 11.11 -7.90
C ASN A 44 0.04 11.00 -7.40
N ASN A 45 0.94 11.73 -8.06
CA ASN A 45 2.37 11.69 -7.76
C ASN A 45 2.74 12.22 -6.37
N ASP A 46 1.93 13.13 -5.82
CA ASP A 46 2.07 13.68 -4.47
C ASP A 46 1.54 12.76 -3.37
N GLY A 47 0.90 11.65 -3.74
CA GLY A 47 0.34 10.66 -2.82
C GLY A 47 -1.13 10.87 -2.51
N SER A 48 -1.74 11.97 -2.98
CA SER A 48 -3.19 12.15 -2.88
C SER A 48 -3.92 11.03 -3.64
N VAL A 49 -5.07 10.64 -3.10
CA VAL A 49 -5.90 9.59 -3.70
C VAL A 49 -7.31 10.11 -3.89
N LEU A 50 -7.84 9.90 -5.09
CA LEU A 50 -9.25 10.11 -5.39
C LEU A 50 -9.93 8.76 -5.64
N ALA A 51 -11.20 8.65 -5.26
CA ALA A 51 -12.04 7.53 -5.63
C ALA A 51 -13.33 8.00 -6.30
N MET A 52 -13.72 7.31 -7.37
CA MET A 52 -14.97 7.53 -8.08
C MET A 52 -15.74 6.20 -8.17
N PRO A 53 -17.07 6.19 -8.04
CA PRO A 53 -17.88 5.01 -8.32
C PRO A 53 -17.62 4.51 -9.74
N LYS A 54 -17.45 3.20 -9.89
CA LYS A 54 -17.12 2.58 -11.17
C LYS A 54 -18.32 2.64 -12.13
N PRO A 55 -18.19 3.32 -13.29
CA PRO A 55 -19.27 3.37 -14.27
C PRO A 55 -19.60 1.98 -14.85
N ALA A 56 -20.85 1.75 -15.25
CA ALA A 56 -21.29 0.45 -15.79
C ALA A 56 -20.48 -0.02 -17.00
N CYS A 57 -19.99 0.91 -17.82
CA CYS A 57 -19.20 0.65 -19.03
C CYS A 57 -17.72 1.03 -18.86
N TYR A 58 -17.17 0.98 -17.63
CA TYR A 58 -15.81 1.45 -17.35
C TYR A 58 -14.72 0.80 -18.24
N ASP A 59 -14.90 -0.45 -18.63
CA ASP A 59 -13.97 -1.18 -19.51
C ASP A 59 -13.94 -0.64 -20.96
N LEU A 60 -14.92 0.19 -21.35
CA LEU A 60 -15.04 0.77 -22.69
C LEU A 60 -14.65 2.26 -22.73
N LEU A 61 -14.37 2.86 -21.57
CA LEU A 61 -13.98 4.26 -21.49
C LEU A 61 -12.54 4.41 -21.97
N ASP A 62 -12.29 5.42 -22.79
CA ASP A 62 -10.94 5.92 -23.00
C ASP A 62 -10.50 6.80 -21.82
N PHE A 63 -9.21 7.10 -21.76
CA PHE A 63 -8.64 7.85 -20.65
C PHE A 63 -9.21 9.26 -20.55
N GLY A 64 -9.42 9.95 -21.67
CA GLY A 64 -10.02 11.29 -21.69
C GLY A 64 -11.42 11.30 -21.08
N THR A 65 -12.27 10.36 -21.49
CA THR A 65 -13.62 10.22 -20.94
C THR A 65 -13.59 9.85 -19.46
N MET A 66 -12.62 9.05 -19.02
CA MET A 66 -12.44 8.73 -17.60
C MET A 66 -12.13 9.97 -16.76
N LEU A 67 -11.25 10.85 -17.26
CA LEU A 67 -10.93 12.11 -16.58
C LEU A 67 -12.11 13.08 -16.57
N GLU A 68 -12.91 13.12 -17.64
CA GLU A 68 -14.17 13.87 -17.66
C GLU A 68 -15.16 13.34 -16.61
N CYS A 69 -15.31 12.02 -16.47
CA CYS A 69 -16.13 11.41 -15.43
C CYS A 69 -15.63 11.80 -14.03
N LEU A 70 -14.32 11.73 -13.78
CA LEU A 70 -13.73 12.13 -12.50
C LEU A 70 -14.05 13.60 -12.17
N ALA A 71 -13.89 14.49 -13.14
CA ALA A 71 -14.08 15.94 -12.97
C ALA A 71 -15.56 16.35 -12.81
N THR A 72 -16.50 15.52 -13.26
CA THR A 72 -17.94 15.84 -13.25
C THR A 72 -18.77 14.99 -12.28
N SER A 73 -18.17 13.99 -11.65
CA SER A 73 -18.84 13.13 -10.69
C SER A 73 -19.02 13.83 -9.33
N ASP A 74 -20.28 13.99 -8.92
CA ASP A 74 -20.65 14.49 -7.58
C ASP A 74 -20.35 13.46 -6.47
N GLU A 75 -20.04 12.22 -6.83
CA GLU A 75 -19.73 11.10 -5.92
C GLU A 75 -18.22 10.83 -5.83
N THR A 76 -17.38 11.74 -6.35
CA THR A 76 -15.93 11.64 -6.19
C THR A 76 -15.54 11.92 -4.75
N ILE A 77 -14.74 11.04 -4.18
CA ILE A 77 -14.15 11.17 -2.85
C ILE A 77 -12.70 11.62 -3.03
N ASP A 78 -12.37 12.78 -2.48
CA ASP A 78 -10.98 13.18 -2.25
C ASP A 78 -10.59 12.79 -0.81
N PHE A 79 -9.61 11.91 -0.67
CA PHE A 79 -9.18 11.45 0.65
C PHE A 79 -8.44 12.55 1.43
N ASP A 80 -7.84 13.54 0.76
CA ASP A 80 -7.16 14.64 1.46
C ASP A 80 -8.16 15.57 2.16
N ASP A 81 -9.34 15.79 1.55
CA ASP A 81 -10.43 16.58 2.14
C ASP A 81 -10.97 15.95 3.45
N GLU A 82 -10.85 14.63 3.57
CA GLU A 82 -11.23 13.85 4.75
C GLU A 82 -10.09 13.75 5.79
N GLY A 83 -8.97 14.43 5.55
CA GLY A 83 -7.78 14.40 6.42
C GLY A 83 -7.04 13.06 6.38
N ALA A 84 -7.20 12.29 5.30
CA ALA A 84 -6.66 10.95 5.16
C ALA A 84 -5.40 10.90 4.29
N PHE A 85 -4.27 11.20 4.92
CA PHE A 85 -2.99 11.33 4.21
C PHE A 85 -2.19 10.03 4.08
N ASP A 86 -2.62 8.94 4.74
CA ASP A 86 -1.87 7.67 4.74
C ASP A 86 -2.58 6.55 3.97
N ILE A 87 -1.78 5.74 3.25
CA ILE A 87 -2.25 4.61 2.44
C ILE A 87 -3.04 3.59 3.28
N GLY A 88 -2.71 3.41 4.56
CA GLY A 88 -3.41 2.48 5.45
C GLY A 88 -4.86 2.87 5.67
N PHE A 89 -5.16 4.17 5.83
CA PHE A 89 -6.54 4.66 5.90
C PHE A 89 -7.29 4.36 4.61
N VAL A 90 -6.71 4.70 3.45
CA VAL A 90 -7.36 4.47 2.15
C VAL A 90 -7.65 2.98 1.97
N LEU A 91 -6.69 2.10 2.24
CA LEU A 91 -6.88 0.64 2.19
C LEU A 91 -8.02 0.14 3.10
N LYS A 92 -8.17 0.75 4.28
CA LYS A 92 -9.27 0.44 5.22
C LYS A 92 -10.63 0.84 4.64
N GLN A 93 -10.75 2.04 4.07
CA GLN A 93 -11.99 2.54 3.46
C GLN A 93 -12.38 1.76 2.21
N MET A 94 -11.40 1.44 1.36
CA MET A 94 -11.57 0.53 0.21
C MET A 94 -12.06 -0.88 0.63
N GLY A 95 -11.88 -1.22 1.91
CA GLY A 95 -12.02 -2.57 2.44
C GLY A 95 -11.08 -3.56 1.76
N TYR A 96 -9.85 -3.13 1.41
CA TYR A 96 -8.89 -3.91 0.66
C TYR A 96 -8.61 -5.27 1.32
N VAL A 97 -8.69 -6.34 0.54
CA VAL A 97 -8.41 -7.70 0.97
C VAL A 97 -7.12 -8.19 0.33
N VAL A 98 -6.14 -8.49 1.17
CA VAL A 98 -4.85 -9.05 0.74
C VAL A 98 -5.05 -10.42 0.10
N PRO A 99 -4.65 -10.62 -1.17
CA PRO A 99 -4.77 -11.92 -1.82
C PRO A 99 -3.71 -12.89 -1.30
N THR A 100 -4.11 -13.85 -0.45
CA THR A 100 -3.24 -14.89 0.11
C THR A 100 -3.30 -16.19 -0.69
N ARG A 101 -2.81 -16.19 -1.94
CA ARG A 101 -2.83 -17.41 -2.79
C ARG A 101 -1.84 -18.46 -2.27
N LYS A 102 -2.27 -19.72 -2.05
CA LYS A 102 -1.45 -20.82 -1.48
C LYS A 102 -0.11 -21.10 -2.20
N ARG A 103 0.03 -20.72 -3.47
CA ARG A 103 1.24 -20.98 -4.29
C ARG A 103 2.36 -19.96 -4.16
N ARG A 104 2.15 -18.80 -3.52
CA ARG A 104 3.22 -17.81 -3.36
C ARG A 104 4.13 -18.18 -2.18
N GLU A 105 5.42 -17.93 -2.35
CA GLU A 105 6.45 -18.16 -1.33
C GLU A 105 6.08 -17.43 -0.04
N LYS A 106 6.16 -18.16 1.08
CA LYS A 106 5.97 -17.60 2.41
C LYS A 106 7.31 -17.54 3.11
N ALA A 107 7.53 -16.48 3.87
CA ALA A 107 8.75 -16.27 4.63
C ALA A 107 8.46 -15.55 5.93
N THR A 108 9.49 -15.42 6.77
CA THR A 108 9.47 -14.47 7.87
C THR A 108 9.94 -13.12 7.34
N TYR A 109 9.18 -12.07 7.59
CA TYR A 109 9.54 -10.71 7.22
C TYR A 109 9.70 -9.85 8.47
N GLN A 110 10.82 -9.13 8.54
CA GLN A 110 11.03 -8.07 9.52
C GLN A 110 10.56 -6.74 8.92
N ILE A 111 9.70 -6.05 9.66
CA ILE A 111 9.14 -4.75 9.30
C ILE A 111 9.80 -3.69 10.19
N GLU A 112 10.21 -2.59 9.58
CA GLU A 112 10.72 -1.39 10.27
C GLU A 112 9.88 -0.19 9.86
N ILE A 113 9.31 0.50 10.84
CA ILE A 113 8.54 1.73 10.72
C ILE A 113 9.31 2.82 11.47
N VAL A 114 9.35 4.02 10.90
CA VAL A 114 10.04 5.17 11.50
C VAL A 114 9.09 6.34 11.63
N ASN A 115 9.36 7.21 12.60
CA ASN A 115 8.72 8.52 12.69
C ASN A 115 9.55 9.52 11.88
N THR A 116 9.00 10.11 10.83
CA THR A 116 9.71 11.04 9.93
C THR A 116 9.86 12.43 10.54
N VAL A 117 8.95 12.85 11.42
CA VAL A 117 9.00 14.12 12.16
C VAL A 117 10.08 14.09 13.26
N LEU A 118 10.23 12.97 13.96
CA LEU A 118 11.26 12.74 14.98
C LEU A 118 12.02 11.41 14.74
N PRO A 119 12.92 11.34 13.74
CA PRO A 119 13.60 10.10 13.33
C PRO A 119 14.42 9.41 14.42
N LYS A 120 14.85 10.16 15.44
CA LYS A 120 15.65 9.65 16.56
C LYS A 120 14.80 9.15 17.73
N ALA A 121 13.50 9.40 17.72
CA ALA A 121 12.66 9.16 18.90
C ALA A 121 12.11 7.73 18.96
N HIS A 122 11.38 7.22 17.97
CA HIS A 122 10.63 5.97 18.16
C HIS A 122 10.42 5.20 16.85
N GLY A 123 11.38 4.33 16.49
CA GLY A 123 11.17 3.35 15.42
C GLY A 123 10.48 2.09 15.94
N HIS A 124 9.51 1.58 15.19
CA HIS A 124 8.85 0.31 15.48
C HIS A 124 9.45 -0.81 14.64
N ARG A 125 9.85 -1.91 15.27
CA ARG A 125 10.38 -3.08 14.58
C ARG A 125 9.73 -4.36 15.07
N TYR A 126 9.25 -5.19 14.15
CA TYR A 126 8.61 -6.45 14.48
C TYR A 126 8.74 -7.46 13.33
N GLU A 127 8.41 -8.72 13.60
CA GLU A 127 8.47 -9.80 12.62
C GLU A 127 7.09 -10.42 12.40
N LEU A 128 6.79 -10.72 11.15
CA LEU A 128 5.65 -11.54 10.75
C LEU A 128 6.17 -12.86 10.19
N LYS A 129 5.79 -13.96 10.84
CA LYS A 129 6.30 -15.30 10.52
C LYS A 129 5.42 -16.00 9.49
N ASN A 130 6.07 -16.62 8.50
CA ASN A 130 5.42 -17.47 7.50
C ASN A 130 4.24 -16.78 6.76
N VAL A 131 4.45 -15.53 6.35
CA VAL A 131 3.48 -14.74 5.58
C VAL A 131 4.01 -14.47 4.17
N GLN A 132 3.15 -13.97 3.28
CA GLN A 132 3.58 -13.47 1.97
C GLN A 132 4.06 -12.04 2.10
N PHE A 133 4.98 -11.61 1.23
CA PHE A 133 5.47 -10.22 1.21
C PHE A 133 4.31 -9.21 1.19
N LEU A 134 3.32 -9.43 0.32
CA LEU A 134 2.18 -8.54 0.18
C LEU A 134 1.35 -8.41 1.47
N PHE A 135 1.25 -9.49 2.25
CA PHE A 135 0.63 -9.44 3.57
C PHE A 135 1.47 -8.65 4.58
N ALA A 136 2.80 -8.79 4.53
CA ALA A 136 3.70 -7.99 5.35
C ALA A 136 3.63 -6.50 4.99
N LEU A 137 3.52 -6.16 3.70
CA LEU A 137 3.36 -4.78 3.23
C LEU A 137 2.04 -4.18 3.73
N TYR A 138 0.92 -4.86 3.47
CA TYR A 138 -0.39 -4.43 3.97
C TYR A 138 -0.36 -4.21 5.49
N HIS A 139 0.14 -5.18 6.25
CA HIS A 139 0.20 -5.07 7.71
C HIS A 139 1.13 -3.93 8.16
N GLY A 140 2.24 -3.69 7.46
CA GLY A 140 3.14 -2.57 7.70
C GLY A 140 2.41 -1.23 7.57
N LEU A 141 1.71 -1.03 6.45
CA LEU A 141 0.94 0.19 6.16
C LEU A 141 -0.21 0.40 7.15
N MET A 142 -0.96 -0.66 7.45
CA MET A 142 -2.01 -0.59 8.49
C MET A 142 -1.44 -0.23 9.86
N ARG A 143 -0.24 -0.72 10.18
CA ARG A 143 0.41 -0.39 11.44
C ARG A 143 0.89 1.07 11.49
N CYS A 144 1.32 1.65 10.36
CA CYS A 144 1.61 3.07 10.27
C CYS A 144 0.37 3.91 10.60
N HIS A 145 -0.76 3.60 9.96
CA HIS A 145 -2.05 4.23 10.23
C HIS A 145 -2.42 4.19 11.73
N GLU A 146 -2.38 3.00 12.34
CA GLU A 146 -2.67 2.84 13.77
C GLU A 146 -1.75 3.64 14.70
N LEU A 147 -0.49 3.85 14.29
CA LEU A 147 0.48 4.61 15.09
C LEU A 147 0.21 6.10 14.97
N ASN A 148 -0.11 6.59 13.77
CA ASN A 148 -0.49 7.99 13.52
C ASN A 148 -1.77 8.35 14.27
N GLU A 149 -2.80 7.50 14.20
CA GLU A 149 -4.06 7.67 14.92
C GLU A 149 -3.84 7.74 16.45
N LYS A 150 -2.93 6.91 17.00
CA LYS A 150 -2.61 6.93 18.44
C LYS A 150 -1.91 8.19 18.91
N THR A 151 -1.30 8.91 18.00
CA THR A 151 -0.55 10.14 18.28
C THR A 151 -1.33 11.36 17.85
N ASP A 152 -2.63 11.22 17.59
CA ASP A 152 -3.49 12.29 17.08
C ASP A 152 -2.86 13.00 15.87
N TRP A 153 -2.18 12.22 15.03
CA TRP A 153 -1.48 12.69 13.84
C TRP A 153 -0.37 13.74 14.09
N GLU A 154 0.07 13.93 15.33
CA GLU A 154 1.22 14.80 15.68
C GLU A 154 2.55 14.25 15.14
N TYR A 155 2.59 12.95 14.86
CA TYR A 155 3.73 12.25 14.29
C TYR A 155 3.33 11.56 12.99
N GLU A 156 4.29 11.47 12.08
CA GLU A 156 4.15 10.78 10.81
C GLU A 156 5.00 9.50 10.84
N HIS A 157 4.33 8.38 11.01
CA HIS A 157 4.94 7.05 10.98
C HIS A 157 4.86 6.48 9.58
N GLU A 158 6.02 6.19 9.01
CA GLU A 158 6.12 5.64 7.67
C GLU A 158 6.83 4.29 7.66
N LEU A 159 6.40 3.45 6.72
CA LEU A 159 6.97 2.13 6.54
C LEU A 159 8.33 2.30 5.87
N LYS A 160 9.39 2.13 6.64
CA LYS A 160 10.74 2.32 6.13
C LYS A 160 11.16 1.18 5.22
N ARG A 161 11.06 -0.06 5.71
CA ARG A 161 11.49 -1.25 4.96
C ARG A 161 10.87 -2.54 5.45
N ILE A 162 10.86 -3.52 4.55
CA ILE A 162 10.48 -4.91 4.80
C ILE A 162 11.62 -5.81 4.33
N VAL A 163 12.17 -6.62 5.22
CA VAL A 163 13.32 -7.50 4.94
C VAL A 163 12.93 -8.95 5.18
N LYS A 164 13.18 -9.83 4.21
CA LYS A 164 13.05 -11.28 4.40
C LYS A 164 14.14 -11.73 5.38
N VAL A 165 13.74 -12.40 6.45
CA VAL A 165 14.66 -12.97 7.43
C VAL A 165 14.92 -14.42 7.02
N GLU A 166 16.15 -14.71 6.61
CA GLU A 166 16.56 -16.08 6.39
C GLU A 166 16.63 -16.83 7.73
N PRO A 167 16.13 -18.07 7.82
CA PRO A 167 16.26 -18.86 9.04
C PRO A 167 17.74 -18.99 9.38
N LYS A 168 18.13 -18.58 10.59
CA LYS A 168 19.49 -18.82 11.09
C LYS A 168 19.75 -20.32 11.03
N SER A 169 20.74 -20.74 10.25
CA SER A 169 21.29 -22.09 10.29
C SER A 169 22.07 -22.27 11.60
N SER A 170 21.39 -22.65 12.68
CA SER A 170 21.99 -23.11 13.94
C SER A 170 21.13 -24.26 14.46
N ASP A 171 21.57 -25.49 14.70
CA ASP A 171 22.92 -26.06 14.82
C ASP A 171 22.89 -27.47 14.20
N LYS A 172 23.79 -27.75 13.25
CA LYS A 172 24.25 -29.13 13.08
C LYS A 172 25.09 -29.45 14.31
N VAL A 173 24.45 -29.95 15.36
CA VAL A 173 25.16 -30.69 16.41
C VAL A 173 25.88 -31.82 15.69
N GLN A 174 27.20 -31.69 15.55
CA GLN A 174 28.07 -32.82 15.23
C GLN A 174 27.93 -33.79 16.39
N VAL A 175 27.05 -34.77 16.22
CA VAL A 175 27.07 -35.97 17.04
C VAL A 175 28.29 -36.76 16.57
N ASN A 176 29.43 -36.54 17.22
CA ASN A 176 30.52 -37.49 17.19
C ASN A 176 30.07 -38.69 18.04
N LEU A 177 29.75 -39.80 17.37
CA LEU A 177 29.74 -41.15 17.92
C LEU A 177 30.71 -42.00 17.12
#